data_AF-A0AAV0FGU3-F1
#
_entry.id   AF-A0AAV0FGU3-F1
#
_cell.length_a   1.000
_cell.length_b   1.000
_cell.length_c   1.000
_cell.angle_alpha   90.00
_cell.angle_beta   90.00
_cell.angle_gamma   90.00
#
_symmetry.space_group_name_H-M   'P 1'
#
loop_
_entity.id
_entity.type
_entity.pdbx_description
1 polymer ?
#
loop_
_entity_poly.entity_id
_entity_poly.type
_entity_poly.pdbx_seq_one_letter_code
_entity_poly.pdbx_strand_id
1 'polypeptide(L)'
;MTVLDQLQEMNPPQYHWLYEFIVTNKLRDGKQFISTLMKEKQELAERVMITRLDLYGKWIKKFDHDELYKQISDQNLDVKREWLM
;
A
#
# COMPACT_ATOMS: atom_id res chain seq x y z
N MET A 1 -4.37 -3.12 8.71
CA MET A 1 -3.20 -3.07 9.61
C MET A 1 -1.98 -3.41 8.79
N THR A 2 -1.02 -2.49 8.70
CA THR A 2 0.24 -2.68 7.97
C THR A 2 1.37 -3.12 8.92
N VAL A 3 2.53 -3.49 8.37
CA VAL A 3 3.70 -3.86 9.18
C VAL A 3 4.21 -2.65 10.00
N LEU A 4 4.20 -1.45 9.43
CA LEU A 4 4.60 -0.23 10.16
C LEU A 4 3.66 0.04 11.35
N ASP A 5 2.35 -0.06 11.15
CA ASP A 5 1.37 0.15 12.23
C ASP A 5 1.61 -0.82 13.39
N GLN A 6 1.88 -2.10 13.09
CA GLN A 6 2.20 -3.11 14.10
C GLN A 6 3.49 -2.80 14.85
N LEU A 7 4.53 -2.36 14.14
CA LEU A 7 5.84 -2.08 14.74
C LEU A 7 5.82 -0.82 15.60
N GLN A 8 4.97 0.15 15.27
CA GLN A 8 4.84 1.38 16.05
C GLN A 8 4.46 1.09 17.51
N GLU A 9 3.57 0.13 17.72
CA GLU A 9 3.10 -0.25 19.05
C GLU A 9 4.00 -1.31 19.72
N MET A 10 4.55 -2.25 18.93
CA MET A 10 5.19 -3.45 19.46
C MET A 10 6.72 -3.42 19.45
N ASN A 11 7.34 -2.62 18.58
CA ASN A 11 8.80 -2.58 18.43
C ASN A 11 9.28 -1.26 17.78
N PRO A 12 9.36 -0.15 18.56
CA PRO A 12 9.75 1.16 18.05
C PRO A 12 11.12 1.21 17.33
N PRO A 13 12.17 0.48 17.75
CA PRO A 13 13.43 0.42 17.01
C PRO A 13 13.28 -0.16 15.60
N GLN A 14 12.53 -1.26 15.44
CA GLN A 14 12.29 -1.84 14.12
C GLN A 14 11.40 -0.94 13.27
N TYR A 15 10.44 -0.24 13.88
CA TYR A 15 9.64 0.78 13.19
C TYR A 15 10.54 1.85 12.56
N HIS A 16 11.42 2.45 13.36
CA HIS A 16 12.29 3.54 12.88
C HIS A 16 13.20 3.06 11.74
N TRP A 17 13.81 1.88 11.91
CA TRP A 17 14.65 1.28 10.86
C TRP A 17 13.86 1.04 9.57
N LEU A 18 12.66 0.43 9.65
CA LEU A 18 11.86 0.13 8.46
C LEU A 18 11.39 1.41 7.76
N TYR A 19 11.03 2.43 8.54
CA TYR A 19 10.67 3.73 8.03
C TYR A 19 11.83 4.36 7.24
N GLU A 20 13.02 4.42 7.83
CA GLU A 20 14.23 4.94 7.17
C GLU A 20 14.58 4.14 5.90
N PHE A 21 14.49 2.81 5.97
CA PHE A 21 14.68 1.93 4.82
C PHE A 21 13.73 2.29 3.68
N ILE A 22 12.44 2.54 3.96
CA ILE A 22 11.45 2.93 2.95
C ILE A 22 11.75 4.31 2.36
N VAL A 23 12.14 5.28 3.20
CA VAL A 23 12.48 6.64 2.74
C VAL A 23 13.68 6.64 1.79
N THR A 24 14.68 5.82 2.08
CA THR A 24 15.91 5.69 1.29
C THR A 24 15.72 4.82 0.05
N ASN A 25 14.91 3.77 0.14
CA ASN A 25 14.64 2.81 -0.94
C ASN A 25 13.25 3.01 -1.54
N LYS A 26 12.96 4.21 -2.07
CA LYS A 26 11.70 4.52 -2.78
C LYS A 26 11.64 3.83 -4.15
N LEU A 27 11.60 2.51 -4.14
CA LEU A 27 11.41 1.68 -5.33
C LEU A 27 9.92 1.67 -5.67
N ARG A 28 9.57 2.12 -6.88
CA ARG A 28 8.20 2.02 -7.41
C ARG A 28 7.79 0.58 -7.70
N ASP A 29 8.78 -0.30 -7.91
CA ASP A 29 8.56 -1.72 -8.15
C ASP A 29 8.54 -2.51 -6.84
N GLY A 30 7.37 -3.10 -6.53
CA GLY A 30 7.17 -3.86 -5.30
C GLY A 30 7.99 -5.15 -5.20
N LYS A 31 8.41 -5.76 -6.32
CA LYS A 31 9.25 -6.97 -6.32
C LYS A 31 10.70 -6.61 -5.99
N GLN A 32 11.21 -5.52 -6.58
CA GLN A 32 12.53 -4.99 -6.27
C GLN A 32 12.60 -4.52 -4.82
N PHE A 33 11.59 -3.78 -4.33
CA PHE A 33 11.51 -3.36 -2.93
C PHE A 33 11.66 -4.54 -1.97
N ILE A 34 10.87 -5.60 -2.16
CA ILE A 34 10.92 -6.78 -1.29
C ILE A 34 12.25 -7.53 -1.44
N SER A 35 12.82 -7.59 -2.65
CA SER A 35 14.10 -8.24 -2.88
C SER A 35 15.26 -7.52 -2.18
N THR A 36 15.24 -6.18 -2.15
CA THR A 36 16.21 -5.39 -1.37
C THR A 36 15.98 -5.56 0.12
N LEU A 37 14.73 -5.48 0.59
CA LEU A 37 14.38 -5.67 1.99
C LEU A 37 14.78 -7.07 2.49
N MET A 38 14.62 -8.10 1.67
CA MET A 38 14.99 -9.48 2.00
C MET A 38 16.50 -9.62 2.28
N LYS A 39 17.34 -8.87 1.56
CA LYS A 39 18.79 -8.90 1.75
C LYS A 39 19.22 -8.24 3.07
N GLU A 40 18.48 -7.23 3.51
CA GLU A 40 18.83 -6.47 4.72
C GLU A 40 18.15 -7.02 5.98
N LYS A 41 16.85 -7.35 5.89
CA LYS A 41 16.05 -7.91 6.99
C LYS A 41 14.98 -8.87 6.47
N GLN A 42 15.35 -10.14 6.37
CA GLN A 42 14.48 -11.22 5.92
C GLN A 42 13.14 -11.29 6.67
N GLU A 43 13.14 -11.22 8.01
CA GLU A 43 11.92 -11.31 8.81
C GLU A 43 10.89 -10.21 8.46
N LEU A 44 11.37 -8.98 8.25
CA LEU A 44 10.50 -7.87 7.83
C LEU A 44 9.98 -8.07 6.41
N ALA A 45 10.82 -8.57 5.51
CA ALA A 45 10.41 -8.88 4.14
C ALA A 45 9.27 -9.92 4.12
N GLU A 46 9.41 -11.01 4.87
CA GLU A 46 8.40 -12.07 4.98
C GLU A 46 7.09 -11.52 5.56
N ARG A 47 7.17 -10.72 6.65
CA ARG A 47 5.99 -10.06 7.22
C ARG A 47 5.28 -9.14 6.22
N VAL A 48 6.04 -8.38 5.45
CA VAL A 48 5.49 -7.51 4.39
C VAL A 48 4.81 -8.35 3.30
N MET A 49 5.43 -9.45 2.85
CA MET A 49 4.85 -10.35 1.84
C MET A 49 3.50 -10.94 2.28
N ILE A 50 3.40 -11.41 3.53
CA ILE A 50 2.14 -11.96 4.06
C ILE A 50 1.09 -10.86 4.19
N THR A 51 1.48 -9.72 4.77
CA THR A 51 0.55 -8.60 5.03
C THR A 51 -0.01 -8.02 3.72
N ARG A 52 0.81 -7.87 2.67
CA ARG A 52 0.30 -7.37 1.38
C ARG A 52 -0.70 -8.32 0.72
N LEU A 53 -0.51 -9.63 0.88
CA LEU A 53 -1.43 -10.63 0.34
C LEU A 53 -2.76 -10.63 1.09
N ASP A 54 -2.72 -10.55 2.43
CA ASP A 54 -3.91 -10.43 3.28
C ASP A 54 -4.70 -9.15 2.99
N LEU A 55 -4.02 -7.99 2.87
CA LEU A 55 -4.67 -6.72 2.53
C LEU A 55 -5.35 -6.78 1.16
N TYR A 56 -4.71 -7.36 0.16
CA TYR A 56 -5.32 -7.56 -1.15
C TYR A 56 -6.55 -8.47 -1.08
N GLY A 57 -6.46 -9.58 -0.35
CA GLY A 57 -7.58 -10.49 -0.12
C GLY A 57 -8.76 -9.83 0.61
N LYS A 58 -8.50 -8.89 1.52
CA LYS A 58 -9.54 -8.09 2.18
C LYS A 58 -10.15 -7.04 1.24
N TRP A 59 -9.32 -6.40 0.42
CA TRP A 59 -9.76 -5.40 -0.53
C TRP A 59 -10.68 -6.02 -1.59
N ILE A 60 -10.25 -7.10 -2.26
CA ILE A 60 -11.02 -7.72 -3.35
C ILE A 60 -12.39 -8.24 -2.89
N LYS A 61 -12.54 -8.63 -1.62
CA LYS A 61 -13.82 -9.06 -1.05
C LYS A 61 -14.80 -7.91 -0.79
N LYS A 62 -14.29 -6.70 -0.61
CA LYS A 62 -15.09 -5.50 -0.32
C LYS A 62 -15.24 -4.60 -1.55
N PHE A 63 -14.45 -4.84 -2.58
CA PHE A 63 -14.35 -3.96 -3.73
C PHE A 63 -15.51 -4.20 -4.68
N ASP A 64 -16.28 -3.14 -4.94
CA ASP A 64 -17.36 -3.12 -5.92
C ASP A 64 -16.86 -2.46 -7.22
N HIS A 65 -16.78 -3.26 -8.28
CA HIS A 65 -16.34 -2.79 -9.59
C HIS A 65 -17.37 -1.86 -10.26
N ASP A 66 -18.66 -2.09 -10.01
CA ASP A 66 -19.75 -1.31 -10.61
C ASP A 66 -19.84 0.07 -9.94
N GLU A 67 -19.63 0.12 -8.62
CA GLU A 67 -19.54 1.39 -7.90
C GLU A 67 -18.36 2.24 -8.41
N LEU A 68 -17.18 1.64 -8.60
CA LEU A 68 -16.04 2.38 -9.16
C LEU A 68 -16.36 2.93 -10.56
N TYR A 69 -16.95 2.12 -11.43
CA TYR A 69 -17.32 2.57 -12.77
C TYR A 69 -18.27 3.77 -12.72
N LYS A 70 -19.28 3.70 -11.85
CA LYS A 70 -20.22 4.80 -11.63
C LYS A 70 -19.52 6.06 -11.12
N GLN A 71 -18.65 5.94 -10.11
CA GLN A 71 -17.90 7.07 -9.57
C GLN A 71 -17.07 7.78 -10.65
N ILE A 72 -16.39 7.03 -11.52
CA ILE A 72 -15.63 7.61 -12.64
C ILE A 72 -16.55 8.30 -13.64
N SER A 73 -17.69 7.70 -13.97
CA SER A 73 -18.67 8.29 -14.88
C SER A 73 -19.22 9.62 -14.33
N ASP A 74 -19.60 9.65 -13.05
CA ASP A 74 -20.13 10.83 -12.39
C ASP A 74 -19.08 11.96 -12.33
N GLN A 75 -17.82 11.63 -11.95
CA GLN A 75 -16.71 12.59 -11.97
C GLN A 75 -16.46 13.19 -13.36
N ASN A 76 -16.55 12.38 -14.42
CA ASN A 76 -16.39 12.88 -15.80
C ASN A 76 -17.52 13.84 -16.21
N LEU A 77 -18.74 13.62 -15.72
CA LEU A 77 -19.85 14.53 -15.98
C LEU A 77 -19.68 15.86 -15.24
N ASP A 78 -19.19 15.83 -14.01
CA ASP A 78 -18.96 17.04 -13.22
C ASP A 78 -17.86 17.91 -13.82
N VAL A 79 -16.73 17.32 -14.22
CA VAL A 79 -15.67 18.05 -14.96
C VAL A 79 -16.22 18.69 -16.24
N LYS A 80 -17.12 18.01 -16.97
CA LYS A 80 -17.77 18.59 -18.15
C LYS A 80 -18.72 19.73 -17.80
N ARG A 81 -19.47 19.62 -16.71
CA ARG A 81 -20.37 20.69 -16.23
C ARG A 81 -19.58 21.93 -15.82
N GLU A 82 -18.50 21.75 -15.08
CA GLU A 82 -17.58 22.83 -14.69
C GLU A 82 -16.99 23.54 -15.90
N TRP A 83 -16.61 22.79 -16.95
CA TRP A 83 -16.07 23.37 -18.17
C TRP A 83 -17.09 24.18 -18.99
N LEU A 84 -18.39 23.85 -18.86
CA LEU A 84 -19.48 24.49 -19.60
C LEU A 84 -20.08 25.72 -18.88
N MET A 85 -19.69 25.97 -17.63
CA MET A 85 -20.04 27.18 -16.86
C MET A 85 -18.98 28.25 -16.99
#